data_AF-A0A9E7B5T9-F1
#
_entry.id   AF-A0A9E7B5T9-F1
#
_cell.length_a   1.000
_cell.length_b   1.000
_cell.length_c   1.000
_cell.angle_alpha   90.00
_cell.angle_beta   90.00
_cell.angle_gamma   90.00
#
_symmetry.space_group_name_H-M   'P 1'
#
loop_
_entity.id
_entity.type
_entity.pdbx_description
1 polymer ?
#
loop_
_entity_poly.entity_id
_entity_poly.type
_entity_poly.pdbx_seq_one_letter_code
_entity_poly.pdbx_strand_id
1 'polypeptide(L)'
;MKTKVLFAVFMLFAVTAISQNKTVFAPDHIGEVKVTPPEFAGLKVTKAVNEMSLIDSYLLENVVIPENLTNYNPQGTAVVQFTVTPDGNLEDFKIINSVSWAIDREMIRVLKTTDGMWKPGSNNNQPVAMTKEVSMIFCMNNDQSTPACELFTDYATVSFSKGNKALLEKHNVNKALRCYSEGIRYLPNDKSLLLMRGICRYEVGDRQGAMEDWNRMASMGGTIDMSEYTTQIEGMKGYNELMAIIGK
;
A
#
# COMPACT_ATOMS: atom_id res chain seq x y z
N MET A 1 77.81 40.13 35.47
CA MET A 1 78.21 40.86 34.24
C MET A 1 78.20 39.89 33.07
N LYS A 2 77.67 40.34 31.92
CA LYS A 2 77.59 39.69 30.60
C LYS A 2 76.46 38.65 30.43
N THR A 3 75.56 38.62 29.43
CA THR A 3 74.83 39.57 28.55
C THR A 3 74.27 38.70 27.40
N LYS A 4 72.94 38.63 27.20
CA LYS A 4 72.21 38.44 25.91
C LYS A 4 72.33 37.07 25.20
N VAL A 5 71.43 36.55 24.35
CA VAL A 5 70.14 36.98 23.74
C VAL A 5 69.51 35.75 23.02
N LEU A 6 68.18 35.61 23.13
CA LEU A 6 67.15 35.34 22.09
C LEU A 6 67.43 34.37 20.90
N PHE A 7 66.57 33.36 20.68
CA PHE A 7 65.51 33.32 19.64
C PHE A 7 64.83 31.94 19.54
N ALA A 8 63.50 31.95 19.36
CA ALA A 8 62.62 30.80 19.21
C ALA A 8 62.61 30.22 17.79
N VAL A 9 62.41 28.89 17.64
CA VAL A 9 61.88 28.26 16.41
C VAL A 9 61.00 27.04 16.77
N PHE A 10 59.81 27.02 16.17
CA PHE A 10 58.71 26.04 16.17
C PHE A 10 59.04 24.71 15.46
N MET A 11 58.45 23.57 15.90
CA MET A 11 57.83 22.47 15.09
C MET A 11 57.46 21.29 16.03
N LEU A 12 56.18 21.03 16.38
CA LEU A 12 55.10 20.27 15.70
C LEU A 12 55.33 18.75 15.49
N PHE A 13 54.53 17.95 16.25
CA PHE A 13 53.96 16.58 16.03
C PHE A 13 54.92 15.41 15.73
N ALA A 14 54.69 14.15 16.13
CA ALA A 14 53.47 13.43 16.51
C ALA A 14 53.82 12.26 17.45
N VAL A 15 52.97 12.00 18.44
CA VAL A 15 52.96 10.72 19.17
C VAL A 15 52.09 9.76 18.36
N THR A 16 52.70 8.74 17.77
CA THR A 16 51.96 7.64 17.14
C THR A 16 51.40 6.74 18.23
N ALA A 17 50.10 6.86 18.48
CA ALA A 17 49.36 5.91 19.29
C ALA A 17 49.26 4.57 18.55
N ILE A 18 49.79 3.51 19.17
CA ILE A 18 49.69 2.14 18.70
C ILE A 18 48.24 1.69 18.93
N SER A 19 47.48 1.52 17.84
CA SER A 19 46.14 0.94 17.85
C SER A 19 46.22 -0.57 18.17
N GLN A 20 45.50 -1.01 19.20
CA GLN A 20 45.35 -2.42 19.52
C GLN A 20 44.45 -3.08 18.47
N ASN A 21 45.03 -4.01 17.70
CA ASN A 21 44.33 -4.80 16.70
C ASN A 21 43.41 -5.82 17.41
N LYS A 22 42.17 -5.42 17.73
CA LYS A 22 41.09 -6.38 17.98
C LYS A 22 40.72 -6.98 16.63
N THR A 23 40.90 -8.30 16.48
CA THR A 23 40.22 -9.07 15.45
C THR A 23 38.70 -8.90 15.66
N VAL A 24 38.14 -7.95 14.91
CA VAL A 24 36.70 -7.80 14.73
C VAL A 24 36.24 -9.05 13.99
N PHE A 25 35.42 -9.87 14.65
CA PHE A 25 34.56 -10.80 13.92
C PHE A 25 33.63 -9.94 13.07
N ALA A 26 33.99 -9.72 11.81
CA ALA A 26 33.06 -9.22 10.82
C ALA A 26 31.93 -10.26 10.76
N PRO A 27 30.66 -9.89 11.00
CA PRO A 27 29.58 -10.81 10.70
C PRO A 27 29.67 -11.17 9.22
N ASP A 28 29.67 -12.46 8.92
CA ASP A 28 29.59 -12.97 7.55
C ASP A 28 28.55 -12.16 6.79
N HIS A 29 28.95 -11.63 5.63
CA HIS A 29 28.09 -10.88 4.75
C HIS A 29 26.78 -11.67 4.57
N ILE A 30 25.68 -11.21 5.16
CA ILE A 30 24.35 -11.71 4.84
C ILE A 30 24.18 -11.41 3.36
N GLY A 31 24.30 -12.44 2.51
CA GLY A 31 24.13 -12.28 1.07
C GLY A 31 22.80 -11.58 0.81
N GLU A 32 22.82 -10.57 -0.07
CA GLU A 32 21.62 -9.82 -0.41
C GLU A 32 20.53 -10.79 -0.89
N VAL A 33 19.41 -10.84 -0.16
CA VAL A 33 18.28 -11.71 -0.54
C VAL A 33 17.59 -11.05 -1.73
N LYS A 34 17.79 -11.62 -2.92
CA LYS A 34 17.12 -11.15 -4.13
C LYS A 34 15.67 -11.67 -4.14
N VAL A 35 14.73 -10.79 -3.87
CA VAL A 35 13.29 -11.07 -3.95
C VAL A 35 12.76 -10.63 -5.32
N THR A 36 12.02 -11.50 -6.00
CA THR A 36 11.30 -11.17 -7.24
C THR A 36 9.80 -11.46 -7.05
N PRO A 37 8.89 -10.52 -7.35
CA PRO A 37 7.46 -10.74 -7.19
C PRO A 37 6.86 -11.67 -8.27
N PRO A 38 5.70 -12.30 -8.04
CA PRO A 38 4.97 -13.04 -9.05
C PRO A 38 4.60 -12.18 -10.25
N GLU A 39 4.64 -12.78 -11.44
CA GLU A 39 4.36 -12.10 -12.71
C GLU A 39 3.39 -12.95 -13.55
N PHE A 40 2.33 -12.34 -14.07
CA PHE A 40 1.42 -13.00 -15.00
C PHE A 40 2.08 -13.13 -16.38
N ALA A 41 2.13 -14.36 -16.92
CA ALA A 41 2.82 -14.69 -18.16
C ALA A 41 1.92 -15.39 -19.21
N GLY A 42 0.61 -15.46 -18.97
CA GLY A 42 -0.35 -16.20 -19.81
C GLY A 42 -0.56 -15.62 -21.21
N LEU A 43 -0.22 -14.35 -21.42
CA LEU A 43 -0.38 -13.68 -22.71
C LEU A 43 0.90 -13.77 -23.55
N LYS A 44 0.83 -14.43 -24.72
CA LYS A 44 1.85 -14.37 -25.77
C LYS A 44 1.70 -13.08 -26.58
N VAL A 45 1.80 -11.93 -25.92
CA VAL A 45 1.60 -10.64 -26.59
C VAL A 45 2.90 -10.18 -27.25
N THR A 46 2.83 -9.91 -28.55
CA THR A 46 3.94 -9.38 -29.38
C THR A 46 4.09 -7.86 -29.30
N LYS A 47 3.25 -7.17 -28.54
CA LYS A 47 3.34 -5.73 -28.30
C LYS A 47 2.60 -5.37 -27.01
N ALA A 48 3.35 -5.05 -25.96
CA ALA A 48 2.78 -4.36 -24.80
C ALA A 48 2.05 -3.11 -25.32
N VAL A 49 0.74 -3.04 -25.11
CA VAL A 49 0.00 -1.80 -25.33
C VAL A 49 0.41 -0.90 -24.15
N ASN A 50 1.00 0.24 -24.47
CA ASN A 50 1.61 1.22 -23.57
C ASN A 50 1.05 1.22 -22.14
N GLU A 51 1.95 1.09 -21.15
CA GLU A 51 1.75 1.33 -19.72
C GLU A 51 0.86 0.36 -18.91
N MET A 52 0.07 -0.51 -19.56
CA MET A 52 -0.80 -1.46 -18.86
C MET A 52 -0.10 -2.82 -18.59
N SER A 53 -0.32 -3.41 -17.42
CA SER A 53 0.23 -4.74 -17.12
C SER A 53 -0.53 -5.84 -17.87
N LEU A 54 0.13 -6.98 -18.15
CA LEU A 54 -0.49 -8.09 -18.88
C LEU A 54 -1.74 -8.64 -18.18
N ILE A 55 -1.75 -8.65 -16.84
CA ILE A 55 -2.91 -9.13 -16.09
C ILE A 55 -4.07 -8.14 -16.21
N ASP A 56 -3.80 -6.83 -16.18
CA ASP A 56 -4.86 -5.82 -16.35
C ASP A 56 -5.49 -5.92 -17.74
N SER A 57 -4.67 -6.15 -18.79
CA SER A 57 -5.18 -6.46 -20.14
C SER A 57 -6.07 -7.69 -20.15
N TYR A 58 -5.60 -8.80 -19.55
CA TYR A 58 -6.37 -10.03 -19.49
C TYR A 58 -7.70 -9.85 -18.77
N LEU A 59 -7.70 -9.15 -17.64
CA LEU A 59 -8.92 -8.88 -16.89
C LEU A 59 -9.90 -8.05 -17.72
N LEU A 60 -9.44 -6.97 -18.37
CA LEU A 60 -10.30 -6.11 -19.20
C LEU A 60 -10.99 -6.87 -20.33
N GLU A 61 -10.32 -7.88 -20.90
CA GLU A 61 -10.86 -8.70 -21.98
C GLU A 61 -11.81 -9.81 -21.49
N ASN A 62 -11.67 -10.28 -20.25
CA ASN A 62 -12.34 -11.50 -19.77
C ASN A 62 -13.38 -11.26 -18.66
N VAL A 63 -13.36 -10.10 -18.00
CA VAL A 63 -14.36 -9.71 -16.99
C VAL A 63 -15.64 -9.27 -17.68
N VAL A 64 -16.75 -9.96 -17.36
CA VAL A 64 -18.08 -9.63 -17.86
C VAL A 64 -18.91 -9.00 -16.76
N ILE A 65 -19.36 -7.76 -16.97
CA ILE A 65 -20.24 -7.08 -16.00
C ILE A 65 -21.60 -7.80 -15.92
N PRO A 66 -22.00 -8.31 -14.75
CA PRO A 66 -23.29 -8.99 -14.61
C PRO A 66 -24.48 -8.08 -14.92
N GLU A 67 -25.42 -8.53 -15.76
CA GLU A 67 -26.55 -7.72 -16.25
C GLU A 67 -27.43 -7.14 -15.13
N ASN A 68 -27.52 -7.83 -14.00
CA ASN A 68 -28.30 -7.38 -12.85
C ASN A 68 -27.72 -6.12 -12.19
N LEU A 69 -26.51 -5.68 -12.55
CA LEU A 69 -25.87 -4.46 -12.06
C LEU A 69 -26.09 -3.25 -12.96
N THR A 70 -26.53 -3.44 -14.20
CA THR A 70 -26.67 -2.35 -15.19
C THR A 70 -27.63 -1.26 -14.70
N ASN A 71 -28.65 -1.63 -13.91
CA ASN A 71 -29.62 -0.67 -13.35
C ASN A 71 -29.16 -0.01 -12.04
N TYR A 72 -28.17 -0.59 -11.35
CA TYR A 72 -27.67 -0.09 -10.05
C TYR A 72 -26.34 0.67 -10.17
N ASN A 73 -25.68 0.55 -11.33
CA ASN A 73 -24.47 1.27 -11.72
C ASN A 73 -23.38 1.32 -10.63
N PRO A 74 -22.98 0.18 -10.02
CA PRO A 74 -21.99 0.21 -8.96
C PRO A 74 -20.64 0.67 -9.53
N GLN A 75 -20.03 1.65 -8.88
CA GLN A 75 -18.76 2.23 -9.27
C GLN A 75 -17.72 2.12 -8.16
N GLY A 76 -16.47 1.92 -8.54
CA GLY A 76 -15.34 1.87 -7.62
C GLY A 76 -14.19 1.04 -8.16
N THR A 77 -13.21 0.80 -7.31
CA THR A 77 -12.01 0.04 -7.65
C THR A 77 -12.06 -1.30 -6.95
N ALA A 78 -12.34 -2.40 -7.66
CA ALA A 78 -12.29 -3.72 -7.04
C ALA A 78 -10.84 -4.14 -6.84
N VAL A 79 -10.50 -4.64 -5.66
CA VAL A 79 -9.15 -5.14 -5.35
C VAL A 79 -9.25 -6.54 -4.81
N VAL A 80 -8.57 -7.47 -5.47
CA VAL A 80 -8.49 -8.88 -5.07
C VAL A 80 -7.05 -9.23 -4.76
N GLN A 81 -6.85 -9.82 -3.61
CA GLN A 81 -5.60 -10.42 -3.16
C GLN A 81 -5.69 -11.93 -3.34
N PHE A 82 -4.58 -12.56 -3.71
CA PHE A 82 -4.44 -14.01 -3.80
C PHE A 82 -2.96 -14.40 -3.64
N THR A 83 -2.70 -15.67 -3.37
CA THR A 83 -1.36 -16.24 -3.30
C THR A 83 -1.02 -16.92 -4.62
N VAL A 84 0.16 -16.62 -5.18
CA VAL A 84 0.73 -17.37 -6.30
C VAL A 84 1.65 -18.43 -5.75
N THR A 85 1.32 -19.71 -5.99
CA THR A 85 2.11 -20.88 -5.56
C THR A 85 3.42 -21.02 -6.36
N PRO A 86 4.41 -21.80 -5.87
CA PRO A 86 5.62 -22.12 -6.63
C PRO A 86 5.36 -22.74 -8.02
N ASP A 87 4.22 -23.40 -8.21
CA ASP A 87 3.81 -24.01 -9.49
C ASP A 87 3.00 -23.06 -10.38
N GLY A 88 2.79 -21.80 -9.97
CA GLY A 88 2.08 -20.79 -10.75
C GLY A 88 0.55 -20.86 -10.67
N ASN A 89 -0.02 -21.67 -9.79
CA ASN A 89 -1.46 -21.73 -9.47
C ASN A 89 -1.84 -20.68 -8.42
N LEU A 90 -3.12 -20.31 -8.37
CA LEU A 90 -3.66 -19.31 -7.47
C LEU A 90 -4.47 -19.91 -6.31
N GLU A 91 -4.24 -19.41 -5.10
CA GLU A 91 -4.97 -19.80 -3.90
C GLU A 91 -5.25 -18.60 -2.98
N ASP A 92 -5.94 -18.82 -1.85
CA ASP A 92 -6.18 -17.81 -0.79
C ASP A 92 -6.77 -16.47 -1.25
N PHE A 93 -7.78 -16.52 -2.11
CA PHE A 93 -8.47 -15.33 -2.59
C PHE A 93 -9.12 -14.53 -1.44
N LYS A 94 -8.76 -13.25 -1.32
CA LYS A 94 -9.33 -12.28 -0.38
C LYS A 94 -9.78 -11.01 -1.11
N ILE A 95 -11.01 -10.57 -0.87
CA ILE A 95 -11.48 -9.27 -1.32
C ILE A 95 -10.94 -8.20 -0.39
N ILE A 96 -10.14 -7.29 -0.94
CA ILE A 96 -9.52 -6.17 -0.22
C ILE A 96 -10.40 -4.93 -0.31
N ASN A 97 -10.96 -4.69 -1.49
CA ASN A 97 -11.94 -3.63 -1.70
C ASN A 97 -13.06 -4.14 -2.61
N SER A 98 -14.28 -4.05 -2.11
CA SER A 98 -15.48 -4.53 -2.80
C SER A 98 -16.21 -3.37 -3.47
N VAL A 99 -16.59 -3.58 -4.73
CA VAL A 99 -17.51 -2.69 -5.45
C VAL A 99 -18.93 -3.23 -5.36
N SER A 100 -19.09 -4.53 -5.60
CA SER A 100 -20.32 -5.28 -5.35
C SER A 100 -20.02 -6.76 -5.29
N TRP A 101 -20.85 -7.52 -4.59
CA TRP A 101 -20.69 -8.98 -4.49
C TRP A 101 -20.59 -9.66 -5.86
N ALA A 102 -21.30 -9.16 -6.87
CA ALA A 102 -21.34 -9.76 -8.19
C ALA A 102 -20.05 -9.48 -8.98
N ILE A 103 -19.49 -8.27 -8.85
CA ILE A 103 -18.16 -7.93 -9.38
C ILE A 103 -17.08 -8.74 -8.67
N ASP A 104 -17.15 -8.87 -7.34
CA ASP A 104 -16.18 -9.63 -6.56
C ASP A 104 -16.10 -11.09 -7.02
N ARG A 105 -17.26 -11.73 -7.25
CA ARG A 105 -17.32 -13.11 -7.80
C ARG A 105 -16.75 -13.20 -9.21
N GLU A 106 -17.04 -12.21 -10.05
CA GLU A 106 -16.56 -12.22 -11.43
C GLU A 106 -15.04 -12.04 -11.51
N MET A 107 -14.49 -11.11 -10.72
CA MET A 107 -13.04 -10.91 -10.60
C MET A 107 -12.35 -12.21 -10.17
N ILE A 108 -12.86 -12.88 -9.13
CA ILE A 108 -12.30 -14.17 -8.69
C ILE A 108 -12.46 -15.24 -9.77
N ARG A 109 -13.59 -15.31 -10.47
CA ARG A 109 -13.83 -16.29 -11.55
C ARG A 109 -12.78 -16.14 -12.65
N VAL A 110 -12.55 -14.93 -13.15
CA VAL A 110 -11.55 -14.66 -14.20
C VAL A 110 -10.14 -14.92 -13.70
N LEU A 111 -9.80 -14.55 -12.46
CA LEU A 111 -8.48 -14.85 -11.92
C LEU A 111 -8.22 -16.36 -11.86
N LYS A 112 -9.21 -17.17 -11.48
CA LYS A 112 -9.09 -18.63 -11.50
C LYS A 112 -8.86 -19.23 -12.89
N THR A 113 -9.25 -18.54 -13.98
CA THR A 113 -8.92 -19.01 -15.34
C THR A 113 -7.45 -18.78 -15.71
N THR A 114 -6.68 -18.11 -14.84
CA THR A 114 -5.25 -17.86 -15.00
C THR A 114 -4.36 -18.84 -14.23
N ASP A 115 -4.92 -19.90 -13.64
CA ASP A 115 -4.14 -20.94 -12.97
C ASP A 115 -3.06 -21.54 -13.88
N GLY A 116 -1.84 -21.66 -13.37
CA GLY A 116 -0.68 -22.16 -14.10
C GLY A 116 -0.11 -21.16 -15.11
N MET A 117 -0.65 -19.94 -15.20
CA MET A 117 -0.18 -18.89 -16.11
C MET A 117 0.75 -17.87 -15.44
N TRP A 118 1.07 -18.07 -14.16
CA TRP A 118 1.90 -17.15 -13.38
C TRP A 118 3.30 -17.69 -13.19
N LYS A 119 4.29 -16.82 -13.34
CA LYS A 119 5.61 -17.06 -12.77
C LYS A 119 5.52 -16.81 -11.27
N PRO A 120 5.98 -17.76 -10.43
CA PRO A 120 5.96 -17.58 -8.98
C PRO A 120 6.88 -16.43 -8.55
N GLY A 121 6.65 -15.94 -7.34
CA GLY A 121 7.65 -15.12 -6.67
C GLY A 121 8.91 -15.95 -6.39
N SER A 122 10.06 -15.30 -6.21
CA SER A 122 11.28 -16.02 -5.86
C SER A 122 12.14 -15.30 -4.82
N ASN A 123 12.79 -16.08 -3.96
CA ASN A 123 13.84 -15.64 -3.05
C ASN A 123 15.14 -16.31 -3.47
N ASN A 124 16.15 -15.53 -3.87
CA ASN A 124 17.41 -16.05 -4.39
C ASN A 124 17.22 -17.05 -5.54
N ASN A 125 16.29 -16.73 -6.45
CA ASN A 125 15.85 -17.56 -7.58
C ASN A 125 15.16 -18.88 -7.21
N GLN A 126 14.88 -19.14 -5.93
CA GLN A 126 14.04 -20.27 -5.51
C GLN A 126 12.58 -19.84 -5.51
N PRO A 127 11.68 -20.58 -6.19
CA PRO A 127 10.27 -20.23 -6.25
C PRO A 127 9.64 -20.36 -4.86
N VAL A 128 8.89 -19.33 -4.47
CA VAL A 128 8.19 -19.25 -3.17
C VAL A 128 6.76 -18.78 -3.38
N ALA A 129 5.86 -19.27 -2.53
CA ALA A 129 4.51 -18.75 -2.47
C ALA A 129 4.54 -17.27 -2.07
N MET A 130 3.88 -16.41 -2.85
CA MET A 130 3.87 -14.98 -2.58
C MET A 130 2.51 -14.36 -2.92
N THR A 131 2.04 -13.50 -2.04
CA THR A 131 0.78 -12.77 -2.22
C THR A 131 0.91 -11.71 -3.31
N LYS A 132 -0.13 -11.58 -4.13
CA LYS A 132 -0.28 -10.55 -5.15
C LYS A 132 -1.65 -9.89 -5.01
N GLU A 133 -1.70 -8.59 -5.28
CA GLU A 133 -2.96 -7.86 -5.48
C GLU A 133 -3.09 -7.43 -6.94
N VAL A 134 -4.33 -7.47 -7.43
CA VAL A 134 -4.76 -6.91 -8.70
C VAL A 134 -5.96 -6.00 -8.47
N SER A 135 -6.05 -4.93 -9.24
CA SER A 135 -7.13 -3.96 -9.13
C SER A 135 -7.75 -3.68 -10.48
N MET A 136 -9.08 -3.55 -10.52
CA MET A 136 -9.79 -3.11 -11.72
C MET A 136 -10.76 -1.98 -11.36
N ILE A 137 -10.74 -0.93 -12.18
CA ILE A 137 -11.65 0.21 -12.06
C ILE A 137 -12.95 -0.13 -12.78
N PHE A 138 -14.06 -0.08 -12.05
CA PHE A 138 -15.41 -0.20 -12.58
C PHE A 138 -16.02 1.20 -12.61
N CYS A 139 -15.88 1.86 -13.76
CA CYS A 139 -16.50 3.15 -14.02
C CYS A 139 -17.52 3.01 -15.14
N MET A 140 -18.79 3.13 -14.79
CA MET A 140 -19.90 3.09 -15.74
C MET A 140 -20.39 4.52 -15.93
N ASN A 141 -19.62 5.31 -16.68
CA ASN A 141 -20.00 6.65 -17.12
C ASN A 141 -20.15 6.64 -18.64
N ASN A 142 -21.23 7.25 -19.16
CA ASN A 142 -21.44 7.38 -20.60
C ASN A 142 -20.59 8.51 -21.20
N ASP A 143 -20.01 9.37 -20.36
CA ASP A 143 -19.13 10.44 -20.77
C ASP A 143 -17.66 10.00 -20.68
N GLN A 144 -17.01 9.86 -21.83
CA GLN A 144 -15.60 9.47 -21.95
C GLN A 144 -14.61 10.64 -21.79
N SER A 145 -15.10 11.86 -21.54
CA SER A 145 -14.24 13.06 -21.49
C SER A 145 -13.39 13.15 -20.23
N THR A 146 -13.80 12.54 -19.12
CA THR A 146 -13.05 12.55 -17.86
C THR A 146 -12.46 11.16 -17.59
N PRO A 147 -11.13 11.04 -17.40
CA PRO A 147 -10.52 9.78 -16.97
C PRO A 147 -11.11 9.31 -15.64
N ALA A 148 -11.40 8.01 -15.52
CA ALA A 148 -12.00 7.45 -14.30
C ALA A 148 -11.17 7.73 -13.03
N CYS A 149 -9.84 7.81 -13.17
CA CYS A 149 -8.93 8.15 -12.07
C CYS A 149 -9.19 9.55 -11.49
N GLU A 150 -9.46 10.54 -12.35
CA GLU A 150 -9.77 11.91 -11.93
C GLU A 150 -11.13 11.96 -11.23
N LEU A 151 -12.14 11.33 -11.83
CA LEU A 151 -13.49 11.26 -11.24
C LEU A 151 -13.49 10.59 -9.86
N PHE A 152 -12.75 9.50 -9.69
CA PHE A 152 -12.69 8.77 -8.43
C PHE A 152 -11.93 9.54 -7.35
N THR A 153 -10.96 10.36 -7.75
CA THR A 153 -10.28 11.28 -6.84
C THR A 153 -11.24 12.32 -6.27
N ASP A 154 -12.14 12.87 -7.11
CA ASP A 154 -13.17 13.81 -6.65
C ASP A 154 -14.16 13.13 -5.69
N TYR A 155 -14.64 11.94 -6.02
CA TYR A 155 -15.56 11.18 -5.16
C TYR A 155 -14.94 10.83 -3.81
N ALA A 156 -13.67 10.41 -3.80
CA ALA A 156 -12.93 10.15 -2.59
C ALA A 156 -12.73 11.43 -1.75
N THR A 157 -12.36 12.55 -2.37
CA THR A 157 -12.15 13.84 -1.70
C THR A 157 -13.43 14.37 -1.04
N VAL A 158 -14.56 14.28 -1.76
CA VAL A 158 -15.88 14.64 -1.22
C VAL A 158 -16.23 13.76 -0.02
N SER A 159 -15.95 12.45 -0.12
CA SER A 159 -16.23 11.48 0.94
C SER A 159 -15.36 11.73 2.17
N PHE A 160 -14.07 12.00 1.98
CA PHE A 160 -13.13 12.38 3.03
C PHE A 160 -13.58 13.64 3.76
N SER A 161 -13.93 14.69 3.02
CA SER A 161 -14.42 15.95 3.58
C SER A 161 -15.70 15.78 4.41
N LYS A 162 -16.65 14.97 3.92
CA LYS A 162 -17.87 14.61 4.66
C LYS A 162 -17.54 13.81 5.92
N GLY A 163 -16.55 12.91 5.85
CA GLY A 163 -16.03 12.14 6.97
C GLY A 163 -15.45 13.04 8.06
N ASN A 164 -14.55 13.95 7.70
CA ASN A 164 -13.93 14.91 8.63
C ASN A 164 -14.98 15.77 9.32
N LYS A 165 -15.94 16.31 8.55
CA LYS A 165 -17.07 17.06 9.13
C LYS A 165 -17.89 16.23 10.11
N ALA A 166 -18.14 14.95 9.80
CA ALA A 166 -18.89 14.07 10.69
C ALA A 166 -18.10 13.73 11.97
N LEU A 167 -16.80 13.48 11.85
CA LEU A 167 -15.94 13.07 12.96
C LEU A 167 -15.57 14.25 13.87
N LEU A 168 -15.05 15.32 13.29
CA LEU A 168 -14.38 16.40 14.01
C LEU A 168 -15.36 17.48 14.49
N GLU A 169 -16.35 17.84 13.68
CA GLU A 169 -17.33 18.88 14.07
C GLU A 169 -18.55 18.28 14.79
N LYS A 170 -18.99 17.10 14.36
CA LYS A 170 -20.26 16.51 14.82
C LYS A 170 -20.09 15.34 15.79
N HIS A 171 -18.85 14.91 16.04
CA HIS A 171 -18.53 13.76 16.90
C HIS A 171 -19.32 12.49 16.55
N ASN A 172 -19.69 12.33 15.28
CA ASN A 172 -20.48 11.20 14.79
C ASN A 172 -19.56 10.20 14.06
N VAL A 173 -18.93 9.34 14.87
CA VAL A 173 -17.98 8.32 14.41
C VAL A 173 -18.62 7.36 13.40
N ASN A 174 -19.86 6.91 13.65
CA ASN A 174 -20.55 5.98 12.74
C ASN A 174 -20.78 6.58 11.35
N LYS A 175 -21.15 7.85 11.29
CA LYS A 175 -21.32 8.55 10.00
C LYS A 175 -19.97 8.78 9.32
N ALA A 176 -18.94 9.16 10.07
CA ALA A 176 -17.59 9.32 9.54
C ALA A 176 -17.04 8.01 8.96
N LEU A 177 -17.18 6.90 9.68
CA LEU A 177 -16.82 5.56 9.24
C LEU A 177 -17.44 5.21 7.89
N ARG A 178 -18.74 5.48 7.71
CA ARG A 178 -19.42 5.28 6.42
C ARG A 178 -18.81 6.14 5.33
N CYS A 179 -18.60 7.44 5.58
CA CYS A 179 -18.00 8.35 4.61
C CYS A 179 -16.58 7.93 4.18
N TYR A 180 -15.70 7.57 5.12
CA TYR A 180 -14.36 7.09 4.75
C TYR A 180 -14.41 5.75 4.01
N SER A 181 -15.32 4.85 4.40
CA SER A 181 -15.50 3.58 3.68
C SER A 181 -15.98 3.79 2.24
N GLU A 182 -16.86 4.76 2.00
CA GLU A 182 -17.25 5.16 0.65
C GLU A 182 -16.08 5.75 -0.14
N GLY A 183 -15.22 6.57 0.48
CA GLY A 183 -14.01 7.07 -0.19
C GLY A 183 -13.05 5.94 -0.60
N ILE A 184 -12.84 4.97 0.29
CA ILE A 184 -11.98 3.78 0.04
C ILE A 184 -12.54 2.91 -1.07
N ARG A 185 -13.87 2.89 -1.29
CA ARG A 185 -14.45 2.19 -2.46
C ARG A 185 -13.82 2.70 -3.76
N TYR A 186 -13.51 3.99 -3.86
CA TYR A 186 -12.91 4.61 -5.05
C TYR A 186 -11.38 4.55 -5.01
N LEU A 187 -10.76 4.97 -3.90
CA LEU A 187 -9.32 5.00 -3.71
C LEU A 187 -8.89 4.08 -2.55
N PRO A 188 -8.77 2.75 -2.79
CA PRO A 188 -8.52 1.78 -1.72
C PRO A 188 -7.13 1.87 -1.07
N ASN A 189 -6.22 2.59 -1.71
CA ASN A 189 -4.83 2.77 -1.30
C ASN A 189 -4.54 4.22 -0.87
N ASP A 190 -5.57 5.05 -0.71
CA ASP A 190 -5.38 6.40 -0.18
C ASP A 190 -5.06 6.32 1.32
N LYS A 191 -3.90 6.86 1.69
CA LYS A 191 -3.38 6.77 3.06
C LYS A 191 -4.24 7.54 4.05
N SER A 192 -4.72 8.73 3.68
CA SER A 192 -5.52 9.58 4.55
C SER A 192 -6.87 8.94 4.86
N LEU A 193 -7.50 8.33 3.85
CA LEU A 193 -8.72 7.54 4.01
C LEU A 193 -8.52 6.32 4.92
N LEU A 194 -7.46 5.53 4.70
CA LEU A 194 -7.14 4.37 5.55
C LEU A 194 -6.88 4.79 7.00
N LEU A 195 -6.10 5.85 7.21
CA LEU A 195 -5.80 6.41 8.52
C LEU A 195 -7.08 6.76 9.28
N MET A 196 -7.93 7.59 8.66
CA MET A 196 -9.15 8.10 9.29
C MET A 196 -10.23 7.04 9.46
N ARG A 197 -10.36 6.11 8.51
CA ARG A 197 -11.22 4.94 8.70
C ARG A 197 -10.75 4.09 9.87
N GLY A 198 -9.45 3.82 9.97
CA GLY A 198 -8.88 3.03 11.05
C GLY A 198 -9.15 3.66 12.42
N ILE A 199 -9.02 4.99 12.53
CA ILE A 199 -9.40 5.72 13.75
C ILE A 199 -10.87 5.51 14.09
N CYS A 200 -11.78 5.65 13.12
CA CYS A 200 -13.21 5.43 13.35
C CYS A 200 -13.54 3.99 13.73
N ARG A 201 -12.90 3.00 13.09
CA ARG A 201 -13.05 1.58 13.41
C ARG A 201 -12.63 1.28 14.85
N TYR A 202 -11.50 1.83 15.26
CA TYR A 202 -11.01 1.69 16.62
C TYR A 202 -12.01 2.27 17.63
N GLU A 203 -12.54 3.46 17.35
CA GLU A 203 -13.52 4.13 18.22
C GLU A 203 -14.81 3.34 18.42
N VAL A 204 -15.27 2.61 17.38
CA VAL A 204 -16.45 1.74 17.46
C VAL A 204 -16.14 0.33 17.99
N GLY A 205 -14.89 0.05 18.38
CA GLY A 205 -14.45 -1.22 18.95
C GLY A 205 -13.96 -2.26 17.92
N ASP A 206 -13.95 -1.93 16.63
CA ASP A 206 -13.34 -2.76 15.57
C ASP A 206 -11.82 -2.53 15.52
N ARG A 207 -11.14 -3.00 16.57
CA ARG A 207 -9.68 -2.87 16.68
C ARG A 207 -8.97 -3.61 15.55
N GLN A 208 -9.46 -4.79 15.17
CA GLN A 208 -8.83 -5.58 14.11
C GLN A 208 -8.89 -4.83 12.76
N GLY A 209 -10.05 -4.34 12.36
CA GLY A 209 -10.19 -3.58 11.12
C GLY A 209 -9.38 -2.27 11.12
N ALA A 210 -9.18 -1.65 12.28
CA ALA A 210 -8.28 -0.51 12.42
C ALA A 210 -6.81 -0.89 12.15
N MET A 211 -6.33 -1.99 12.73
CA MET A 211 -4.98 -2.50 12.48
C MET A 211 -4.78 -2.87 11.01
N GLU A 212 -5.77 -3.48 10.38
CA GLU A 212 -5.71 -3.82 8.95
C GLU A 212 -5.50 -2.58 8.08
N ASP A 213 -6.22 -1.49 8.36
CA ASP A 213 -6.07 -0.22 7.63
C ASP A 213 -4.69 0.40 7.82
N TRP A 214 -4.21 0.45 9.07
CA TRP A 214 -2.94 1.10 9.39
C TRP A 214 -1.73 0.28 8.92
N ASN A 215 -1.79 -1.05 8.99
CA ASN A 215 -0.75 -1.90 8.43
C ASN A 215 -0.72 -1.81 6.89
N ARG A 216 -1.89 -1.77 6.24
CA ARG A 216 -1.95 -1.53 4.78
C ARG A 216 -1.33 -0.17 4.44
N MET A 217 -1.71 0.88 5.16
CA MET A 217 -1.15 2.21 5.01
C MET A 217 0.39 2.23 5.13
N ALA A 218 0.94 1.59 6.16
CA ALA A 218 2.39 1.50 6.39
C ALA A 218 3.11 0.70 5.29
N SER A 219 2.48 -0.37 4.78
CA SER A 219 3.07 -1.23 3.74
C SER A 219 3.27 -0.54 2.38
N MET A 220 2.55 0.55 2.11
CA MET A 220 2.66 1.28 0.83
C MET A 220 3.94 2.12 0.71
N GLY A 221 4.75 2.21 1.78
CA GLY A 221 6.00 2.98 1.80
C GLY A 221 5.77 4.49 1.69
N GLY A 222 6.82 5.30 1.90
CA GLY A 222 6.75 6.76 1.87
C GLY A 222 6.22 7.39 3.17
N THR A 223 6.69 8.58 3.50
CA THR A 223 6.33 9.28 4.74
C THR A 223 4.86 9.71 4.72
N ILE A 224 4.14 9.44 5.81
CA ILE A 224 2.82 10.01 6.05
C ILE A 224 3.06 11.34 6.74
N ASP A 225 2.63 12.44 6.13
CA ASP A 225 2.63 13.72 6.81
C ASP A 225 1.49 13.73 7.84
N MET A 226 1.86 13.44 9.08
CA MET A 226 0.94 13.42 10.21
C MET A 226 0.62 14.83 10.72
N SER A 227 1.33 15.87 10.27
CA SER A 227 1.13 17.23 10.78
C SER A 227 -0.28 17.75 10.50
N GLU A 228 -0.88 17.33 9.38
CA GLU A 228 -2.25 17.66 9.00
C GLU A 228 -3.31 17.05 9.91
N TYR A 229 -2.99 15.93 10.57
CA TYR A 229 -3.97 15.11 11.30
C TYR A 229 -3.78 15.11 12.81
N THR A 230 -2.54 15.23 13.30
CA THR A 230 -2.17 14.96 14.69
C THR A 230 -3.03 15.74 15.68
N THR A 231 -3.16 17.06 15.50
CA THR A 231 -3.96 17.92 16.39
C THR A 231 -5.44 17.51 16.47
N GLN A 232 -5.97 16.88 15.41
CA GLN A 232 -7.38 16.51 15.30
C GLN A 232 -7.68 15.15 15.95
N ILE A 233 -6.70 14.24 15.99
CA ILE A 233 -6.91 12.85 16.42
C ILE A 233 -6.14 12.45 17.68
N GLU A 234 -5.26 13.29 18.24
CA GLU A 234 -4.44 12.98 19.43
C GLU A 234 -5.27 12.51 20.64
N GLY A 235 -6.48 13.05 20.82
CA GLY A 235 -7.39 12.67 21.90
C GLY A 235 -8.24 11.42 21.64
N MET A 236 -8.11 10.79 20.47
CA MET A 236 -8.90 9.61 20.11
C MET A 236 -8.22 8.32 20.62
N LYS A 237 -9.03 7.33 21.00
CA LYS A 237 -8.58 6.08 21.64
C LYS A 237 -7.54 5.33 20.80
N GLY A 238 -7.66 5.39 19.48
CA GLY A 238 -6.79 4.70 18.53
C GLY A 238 -5.45 5.38 18.27
N TYR A 239 -5.26 6.63 18.72
CA TYR A 239 -4.10 7.44 18.35
C TYR A 239 -2.75 6.80 18.72
N ASN A 240 -2.60 6.35 19.96
CA ASN A 240 -1.34 5.77 20.41
C ASN A 240 -0.96 4.49 19.64
N GLU A 241 -1.94 3.67 19.27
CA GLU A 241 -1.69 2.45 18.50
C GLU A 241 -1.33 2.79 17.04
N LEU A 242 -2.00 3.78 16.44
CA LEU A 242 -1.65 4.31 15.13
C LEU A 242 -0.20 4.81 15.10
N MET A 243 0.19 5.64 16.07
CA MET A 243 1.56 6.19 16.16
C MET A 243 2.61 5.10 16.34
N ALA A 244 2.29 4.02 17.07
CA ALA A 244 3.18 2.88 17.22
C ALA A 244 3.38 2.07 15.91
N ILE A 245 2.46 2.17 14.95
CA ILE A 245 2.60 1.56 13.62
C ILE A 245 3.38 2.47 12.68
N ILE A 246 3.06 3.78 12.66
CA ILE A 246 3.72 4.75 11.77
C ILE A 246 5.17 5.02 12.20
N GLY A 247 5.48 4.94 13.50
CA GLY A 247 6.83 5.17 14.03
C GLY A 247 7.82 4.02 13.81
N LYS A 248 7.42 2.95 13.11
CA LYS A 248 8.28 1.83 12.70
C LYS A 248 8.79 2.04 11.29
#